data_AF-A0AAJ4GEN7-F1
#
_entry.id   AF-A0AAJ4GEN7-F1
#
_cell.length_a   1.000
_cell.length_b   1.000
_cell.length_c   1.000
_cell.angle_alpha   90.00
_cell.angle_beta   90.00
_cell.angle_gamma   90.00
#
_symmetry.space_group_name_H-M   'P 1'
#
loop_
_entity.id
_entity.type
_entity.pdbx_description
1 polymer ?
#
loop_
_entity_poly.entity_id
_entity_poly.type
_entity_poly.pdbx_seq_one_letter_code
_entity_poly.pdbx_strand_id
1 'polypeptide(L)'
;MSSVLDSKLMQGNFSTPEIREIWSDHNKLQAQLVVEATLSEVEGELGVIPPEAGEQIAQVAKVENFDLDALVRESAEKRHSLIALIHRLQYLAGESAGEFVHFGVGLE
;
A
#
# COMPACT_ATOMS: atom_id res chain seq x y z
N MET A 1 4.75 21.75 1.33
CA MET A 1 6.07 21.57 1.98
C MET A 1 7.13 22.13 1.05
N SER A 2 8.25 22.65 1.57
CA SER A 2 9.38 23.14 0.77
C SER A 2 10.64 22.43 1.23
N SER A 3 10.77 21.13 0.90
CA SER A 3 12.03 20.40 1.04
C SER A 3 12.96 20.72 -0.13
N VAL A 4 14.28 20.59 0.08
CA VAL A 4 15.26 20.63 -1.02
C VAL A 4 15.03 19.50 -2.03
N LEU A 5 14.40 18.40 -1.60
CA LEU A 5 14.03 17.28 -2.45
C LEU A 5 12.80 17.57 -3.33
N ASP A 6 11.95 18.53 -2.94
CA ASP A 6 10.78 18.95 -3.73
C ASP A 6 11.16 20.00 -4.79
N SER A 7 12.31 20.67 -4.61
CA SER A 7 12.76 21.74 -5.50
C SER A 7 13.39 21.16 -6.77
N LYS A 8 12.75 21.37 -7.92
CA LYS A 8 13.29 20.94 -9.23
C LYS A 8 14.68 21.50 -9.53
N LEU A 9 15.01 22.67 -8.99
CA LEU A 9 16.31 23.33 -9.16
C LEU A 9 17.40 22.77 -8.24
N MET A 10 17.03 22.23 -7.07
CA MET A 10 18.00 21.84 -6.03
C MET A 10 18.07 20.33 -5.81
N GLN A 11 17.02 19.56 -6.12
CA GLN A 11 16.92 18.13 -5.83
C GLN A 11 18.12 17.31 -6.36
N GLY A 12 18.69 17.71 -7.51
CA GLY A 12 19.84 17.05 -8.13
C GLY A 12 21.16 17.28 -7.39
N ASN A 13 21.25 18.30 -6.54
CA ASN A 13 22.44 18.57 -5.72
C ASN A 13 22.50 17.69 -4.47
N PHE A 14 21.37 17.08 -4.07
CA PHE A 14 21.22 16.36 -2.80
C PHE A 14 20.70 14.93 -2.96
N SER A 15 20.27 14.53 -4.16
CA SER A 15 19.78 13.18 -4.45
C SER A 15 19.83 12.87 -5.95
N THR A 16 19.88 11.59 -6.29
CA THR A 16 19.77 11.14 -7.68
C THR A 16 18.32 10.79 -8.04
N PRO A 17 17.97 10.75 -9.35
CA PRO A 17 16.66 10.26 -9.77
C PRO A 17 16.33 8.87 -9.20
N GLU A 18 17.30 7.96 -9.16
CA GLU A 18 17.14 6.58 -8.68
C GLU A 18 16.80 6.54 -7.18
N ILE A 19 17.47 7.35 -6.35
CA ILE A 19 17.17 7.44 -4.92
C ILE A 19 15.78 8.04 -4.69
N ARG A 20 15.39 9.08 -5.43
CA ARG A 20 14.04 9.65 -5.30
C ARG A 20 12.95 8.68 -5.72
N GLU A 21 13.20 7.84 -6.72
CA GLU A 21 12.25 6.82 -7.15
C GLU A 21 12.01 5.78 -6.05
N ILE A 22 13.07 5.29 -5.40
CA ILE A 22 12.98 4.34 -4.27
C ILE A 22 12.10 4.87 -3.14
N TRP A 23 12.21 6.16 -2.83
CA TRP A 23 11.46 6.80 -1.74
C TRP A 23 10.18 7.52 -2.19
N SER A 24 9.77 7.34 -3.45
CA SER A 24 8.54 7.93 -3.97
C SER A 24 7.30 7.30 -3.33
N ASP A 25 6.21 8.06 -3.25
CA ASP A 25 4.92 7.54 -2.76
C ASP A 25 4.42 6.37 -3.61
N HIS A 26 4.67 6.41 -4.93
CA HIS A 26 4.34 5.34 -5.85
C HIS A 26 5.09 4.04 -5.50
N ASN A 27 6.42 4.11 -5.35
CA ASN A 27 7.21 2.93 -5.01
C ASN A 27 6.89 2.41 -3.60
N LYS A 28 6.63 3.29 -2.65
CA LYS A 28 6.17 2.91 -1.31
C LYS A 28 4.84 2.15 -1.37
N LEU A 29 3.85 2.69 -2.09
CA LEU A 29 2.56 2.04 -2.28
C LEU A 29 2.71 0.67 -2.96
N GLN A 30 3.50 0.61 -4.04
CA GLN A 30 3.79 -0.65 -4.74
C GLN A 30 4.41 -1.69 -3.80
N ALA A 31 5.41 -1.31 -3.02
CA ALA A 31 6.08 -2.22 -2.10
C ALA A 31 5.13 -2.72 -0.99
N GLN A 32 4.32 -1.83 -0.42
CA GLN A 32 3.32 -2.20 0.59
C GLN A 32 2.27 -3.17 0.03
N LEU A 33 1.77 -2.93 -1.19
CA LEU A 33 0.81 -3.82 -1.83
C LEU A 33 1.42 -5.19 -2.16
N VAL A 34 2.69 -5.26 -2.55
CA VAL A 34 3.41 -6.54 -2.73
C VAL A 34 3.46 -7.31 -1.41
N VAL A 35 3.72 -6.63 -0.29
CA VAL A 35 3.74 -7.26 1.04
C VAL A 35 2.36 -7.80 1.39
N GLU A 36 1.29 -6.99 1.29
CA GLU A 36 -0.07 -7.44 1.60
C GLU A 36 -0.53 -8.58 0.69
N ALA A 37 -0.23 -8.52 -0.61
CA ALA A 37 -0.53 -9.60 -1.55
C ALA A 37 0.15 -10.91 -1.17
N THR A 38 1.47 -10.85 -0.93
CA THR A 38 2.28 -12.04 -0.58
C THR A 38 1.85 -12.61 0.77
N LEU A 39 1.55 -11.74 1.74
CA LEU A 39 1.08 -12.14 3.06
C LEU A 39 -0.23 -12.92 2.91
N SER A 40 -1.25 -12.35 2.28
CA SER A 40 -2.55 -12.98 2.14
C SER A 40 -2.50 -14.26 1.30
N GLU A 41 -1.66 -14.32 0.27
CA GLU A 41 -1.43 -15.55 -0.53
C GLU A 41 -0.87 -16.67 0.36
N VAL A 42 0.20 -16.41 1.10
CA VAL A 42 0.83 -17.39 2.00
C VAL A 42 -0.11 -17.79 3.15
N GLU A 43 -0.86 -16.85 3.72
CA GLU A 43 -1.87 -17.14 4.74
C GLU A 43 -2.97 -18.06 4.20
N GLY A 44 -3.39 -17.88 2.94
CA GLY A 44 -4.32 -18.75 2.25
C GLY A 44 -3.75 -20.16 2.02
N GLU A 45 -2.50 -20.26 1.55
CA GLU A 45 -1.78 -21.53 1.36
C GLU A 45 -1.63 -22.33 2.66
N LEU A 46 -1.42 -21.64 3.78
CA LEU A 46 -1.27 -22.24 5.11
C LEU A 46 -2.62 -22.49 5.81
N GLY A 47 -3.73 -22.04 5.23
CA GLY A 47 -5.08 -22.18 5.80
C GLY A 47 -5.33 -21.30 7.03
N VAL A 48 -4.58 -20.20 7.18
CA VAL A 48 -4.80 -19.18 8.22
C VAL A 48 -6.04 -18.36 7.90
N ILE A 49 -6.22 -18.02 6.62
CA ILE A 49 -7.43 -17.40 6.06
C ILE A 49 -8.00 -18.33 4.96
N PRO A 50 -9.26 -18.14 4.52
CA PRO A 50 -9.78 -18.88 3.37
C PRO A 50 -8.88 -18.70 2.14
N PRO A 51 -8.49 -19.77 1.41
CA PRO A 51 -7.61 -19.67 0.24
C PRO A 51 -8.14 -18.68 -0.81
N GLU A 52 -9.45 -18.67 -1.04
CA GLU A 52 -10.09 -17.77 -1.99
C GLU A 52 -10.00 -16.30 -1.56
N ALA A 53 -9.94 -16.02 -0.26
CA ALA A 53 -9.73 -14.67 0.25
C ALA A 53 -8.29 -14.22 0.00
N GLY A 54 -7.30 -15.11 0.23
CA GLY A 54 -5.90 -14.86 -0.07
C GLY A 54 -5.66 -14.53 -1.54
N GLU A 55 -6.20 -15.37 -2.44
CA GLU A 55 -6.15 -15.17 -3.89
C GLU A 55 -6.80 -13.84 -4.31
N GLN A 56 -7.98 -13.54 -3.77
CA GLN A 56 -8.72 -12.32 -4.09
C GLN A 56 -7.95 -11.06 -3.66
N ILE A 57 -7.40 -11.03 -2.45
CA ILE A 57 -6.60 -9.89 -1.96
C ILE A 57 -5.37 -9.70 -2.85
N ALA A 58 -4.62 -10.77 -3.13
CA ALA A 58 -3.44 -10.72 -3.99
C ALA A 58 -3.78 -10.24 -5.42
N GLN A 59 -4.94 -10.61 -5.95
CA GLN A 59 -5.39 -10.19 -7.28
C GLN A 59 -5.65 -8.67 -7.36
N VAL A 60 -6.22 -8.08 -6.30
CA VAL A 60 -6.60 -6.66 -6.28
C VAL A 60 -5.52 -5.72 -5.73
N ALA A 61 -4.52 -6.26 -5.02
CA ALA A 61 -3.39 -5.52 -4.43
C ALA A 61 -2.39 -5.03 -5.49
N LYS A 62 -2.83 -4.14 -6.38
CA LYS A 62 -2.05 -3.58 -7.48
C LYS A 62 -2.25 -2.07 -7.56
N VAL A 63 -1.17 -1.33 -7.80
CA VAL A 63 -1.17 0.15 -7.73
C VAL A 63 -2.21 0.76 -8.69
N GLU A 64 -2.42 0.16 -9.86
CA GLU A 64 -3.41 0.61 -10.85
C GLU A 64 -4.86 0.60 -10.36
N ASN A 65 -5.17 -0.12 -9.27
CA ASN A 65 -6.51 -0.17 -8.67
C ASN A 65 -6.74 0.96 -7.64
N PHE A 66 -5.72 1.77 -7.34
CA PHE A 66 -5.78 2.81 -6.32
C PHE A 66 -5.86 4.21 -6.94
N ASP A 67 -6.76 5.03 -6.38
CA ASP A 67 -6.77 6.48 -6.60
C ASP A 67 -5.81 7.12 -5.60
N LEU A 68 -4.65 7.57 -6.09
CA LEU A 68 -3.62 8.20 -5.27
C LEU A 68 -4.12 9.47 -4.57
N ASP A 69 -4.95 10.28 -5.23
CA ASP A 69 -5.46 11.51 -4.63
C ASP A 69 -6.45 11.19 -3.49
N ALA A 70 -7.24 10.13 -3.62
CA ALA A 70 -8.09 9.64 -2.54
C ALA A 70 -7.27 9.11 -1.37
N LEU A 71 -6.22 8.32 -1.63
CA LEU A 71 -5.31 7.83 -0.60
C LEU A 71 -4.61 8.98 0.14
N VAL A 72 -4.18 10.03 -0.56
CA VAL A 72 -3.55 11.21 0.06
C VAL A 72 -4.53 11.89 1.02
N ARG A 73 -5.79 12.07 0.61
CA ARG A 73 -6.84 12.65 1.47
C ARG A 73 -7.08 11.79 2.70
N GLU A 74 -7.32 10.49 2.51
CA GLU A 74 -7.60 9.58 3.63
C GLU A 74 -6.39 9.45 4.57
N SER A 75 -5.17 9.38 4.03
CA SER A 75 -3.94 9.36 4.82
C SER A 75 -3.80 10.60 5.70
N ALA A 76 -4.17 11.78 5.18
CA ALA A 76 -4.17 13.02 5.96
C ALA A 76 -5.25 13.02 7.06
N GLU A 77 -6.45 12.52 6.77
CA GLU A 77 -7.55 12.39 7.73
C GLU A 77 -7.21 11.40 8.86
N LYS A 78 -6.68 10.23 8.52
CA LYS A 78 -6.28 9.17 9.46
C LYS A 78 -4.95 9.45 10.14
N ARG A 79 -4.17 10.41 9.63
CA ARG A 79 -2.78 10.68 10.01
C ARG A 79 -1.88 9.44 9.93
N HIS A 80 -2.22 8.50 9.05
CA HIS A 80 -1.52 7.22 8.91
C HIS A 80 -1.68 6.65 7.50
N SER A 81 -0.60 6.71 6.70
CA SER A 81 -0.63 6.28 5.29
C SER A 81 -0.99 4.80 5.08
N LEU A 82 -0.48 3.90 5.92
CA LEU A 82 -0.78 2.47 5.80
C LEU A 82 -2.25 2.15 6.11
N ILE A 83 -2.89 2.87 7.04
CA ILE A 83 -4.30 2.64 7.38
C ILE A 83 -5.20 3.00 6.19
N ALA A 84 -4.89 4.10 5.49
CA ALA A 84 -5.60 4.47 4.27
C ALA A 84 -5.44 3.40 3.17
N LEU A 85 -4.23 2.86 3.01
CA LEU A 85 -3.97 1.76 2.09
C LEU A 85 -4.79 0.53 2.45
N ILE A 86 -4.78 0.11 3.73
CA ILE A 86 -5.51 -1.06 4.22
C ILE A 86 -7.00 -0.88 3.97
N HIS A 87 -7.63 0.22 4.41
CA HIS A 87 -9.07 0.43 4.18
C HIS A 87 -9.45 0.38 2.70
N ARG A 88 -8.62 0.97 1.84
CA ARG A 88 -8.88 0.96 0.40
C ARG A 88 -8.73 -0.45 -0.18
N LEU A 89 -7.73 -1.21 0.26
CA LEU A 89 -7.54 -2.60 -0.12
C LEU A 89 -8.69 -3.49 0.37
N GLN A 90 -9.18 -3.29 1.59
CA GLN A 90 -10.36 -3.96 2.13
C GLN A 90 -11.60 -3.75 1.25
N TYR A 91 -11.83 -2.50 0.85
CA TYR A 91 -12.93 -2.15 -0.05
C TYR A 91 -12.79 -2.83 -1.42
N LEU A 92 -11.59 -2.87 -1.99
CA LEU A 92 -11.31 -3.50 -3.28
C LEU A 92 -11.43 -5.03 -3.23
N ALA A 93 -11.02 -5.65 -2.12
CA ALA A 93 -11.10 -7.10 -1.92
C ALA A 93 -12.56 -7.58 -1.79
N GLY A 94 -13.47 -6.71 -1.34
CA GLY A 94 -14.91 -6.98 -1.22
C GLY A 94 -15.27 -7.70 0.08
N GLU A 95 -16.56 -7.92 0.31
CA GLU A 95 -17.08 -8.40 1.60
C GLU A 95 -16.53 -9.76 2.04
N SER A 96 -16.25 -10.67 1.10
CA SER A 96 -15.77 -12.03 1.40
C SER A 96 -14.29 -12.11 1.76
N ALA A 97 -13.50 -11.09 1.42
CA ALA A 97 -12.04 -11.12 1.56
C ALA A 97 -11.49 -9.92 2.34
N GLY A 98 -12.20 -8.79 2.37
CA GLY A 98 -11.73 -7.54 2.97
C GLY A 98 -11.42 -7.66 4.47
N GLU A 99 -12.13 -8.50 5.23
CA GLU A 99 -11.81 -8.69 6.65
C GLU A 99 -10.44 -9.34 6.91
N PHE A 100 -9.85 -9.98 5.89
CA PHE A 100 -8.57 -10.68 5.97
C PHE A 100 -7.39 -9.84 5.47
N VAL A 101 -7.62 -8.63 4.96
CA VAL A 101 -6.53 -7.72 4.63
C VAL A 101 -5.79 -7.34 5.91
N HIS A 102 -4.45 -7.42 5.88
CA HIS A 102 -3.59 -7.15 7.03
C HIS A 102 -3.88 -8.05 8.25
N PHE A 103 -4.42 -9.25 8.03
CA PHE A 103 -4.79 -10.17 9.11
C PHE A 103 -3.57 -10.58 9.95
N GLY A 104 -3.75 -10.65 11.26
CA GLY A 104 -2.70 -11.10 12.19
C GLY A 104 -1.50 -10.14 12.35
N VAL A 105 -1.44 -9.02 11.61
CA VAL A 105 -0.36 -8.03 11.70
C VAL A 105 -0.78 -6.88 12.61
N GLY A 106 0.02 -6.61 13.64
CA GLY A 106 -0.20 -5.50 14.56
C GLY A 106 0.15 -4.16 13.92
N LEU A 107 -0.66 -3.15 14.22
CA LEU A 107 -0.44 -1.74 13.85
C LEU A 107 -0.07 -0.87 15.06
N GLU A 108 0.38 -1.50 16.16
CA GLU A 108 0.78 -0.84 17.41
C GLU A 108 2.05 0.01 17.27
#